data_AF-A0A1M6XHR7-F1
#
_entry.id   AF-A0A1M6XHR7-F1
#
_cell.length_a   1.000
_cell.length_b   1.000
_cell.length_c   1.000
_cell.angle_alpha   90.00
_cell.angle_beta   90.00
_cell.angle_gamma   90.00
#
_symmetry.space_group_name_H-M   'P 1'
#
loop_
_entity.id
_entity.type
_entity.pdbx_description
1 polymer ?
#
loop_
_entity_poly.entity_id
_entity_poly.type
_entity_poly.pdbx_seq_one_letter_code
_entity_poly.pdbx_strand_id
1 'polypeptide(L)'
;MECHNPNAIRQCARPKRALRLQQLWREGVLCLLAVLLQVGTAAGQGERRAPAREDAPGQKSQQAPVRESKAAPLPANKLEEALRLLLKATSDSTAAAGPQRPQRTLEIEGLIVDQTISKVGHDFYDIFYTQFEAPPGIGEYVVTITEKPGRGTSTLISLNVNETDLLEMPLQPKQEYIEAVAADAVNAAIGFLEEARSVSRQLEKGGKQPLETF
;
A
#
# COMPACT_ATOMS: atom_id res chain seq x y z
N MET A 1 -25.73 45.49 -47.92
CA MET A 1 -27.16 45.24 -48.16
C MET A 1 -27.24 43.98 -48.99
N GLU A 2 -27.51 42.85 -48.34
CA GLU A 2 -28.85 42.21 -48.30
C GLU A 2 -29.20 41.60 -49.67
N CYS A 3 -29.73 40.40 -49.83
CA CYS A 3 -30.02 39.26 -48.96
C CYS A 3 -30.54 38.15 -49.90
N HIS A 4 -30.32 36.88 -49.54
CA HIS A 4 -31.26 35.76 -49.73
C HIS A 4 -31.51 35.16 -51.14
N ASN A 5 -31.14 33.88 -51.31
CA ASN A 5 -32.11 32.88 -51.78
C ASN A 5 -31.73 31.45 -51.31
N PRO A 6 -32.56 30.79 -50.47
CA PRO A 6 -32.32 29.46 -49.94
C PRO A 6 -33.22 28.42 -50.63
N ASN A 7 -32.71 27.70 -51.63
CA ASN A 7 -33.34 26.45 -52.05
C ASN A 7 -32.38 25.56 -52.84
N ALA A 8 -31.50 24.87 -52.13
CA ALA A 8 -30.84 23.70 -52.68
C ALA A 8 -30.52 22.73 -51.55
N ILE A 9 -30.73 21.45 -51.83
CA ILE A 9 -30.25 20.29 -51.08
C ILE A 9 -31.17 19.81 -49.95
N ARG A 10 -32.27 19.17 -50.35
CA ARG A 10 -32.80 18.00 -49.64
C ARG A 10 -32.90 16.84 -50.60
N GLN A 11 -31.94 15.92 -50.50
CA GLN A 11 -32.06 14.46 -50.72
C GLN A 11 -30.66 13.88 -50.97
N CYS A 12 -30.15 13.10 -50.01
CA CYS A 12 -29.53 11.79 -50.22
C CYS A 12 -28.87 11.25 -48.93
N ALA A 13 -28.87 9.92 -48.82
CA ALA A 13 -28.17 9.06 -47.86
C ALA A 13 -28.79 8.84 -46.46
N ARG A 14 -29.61 7.79 -46.32
CA ARG A 14 -29.79 7.04 -45.07
C ARG A 14 -28.66 6.02 -44.91
N PRO A 15 -27.91 5.96 -43.79
CA PRO A 15 -26.89 4.94 -43.59
C PRO A 15 -27.49 3.61 -43.13
N LYS A 16 -27.34 2.57 -43.97
CA LYS A 16 -27.56 1.16 -43.60
C LYS A 16 -26.36 0.64 -42.79
N ARG A 17 -26.32 0.89 -41.47
CA ARG A 17 -25.26 0.35 -40.57
C ARG A 17 -25.77 -0.43 -39.36
N ALA A 18 -27.08 -0.63 -39.22
CA ALA A 18 -27.68 -1.22 -38.02
C ALA A 18 -27.79 -2.77 -38.03
N LEU A 19 -27.40 -3.46 -39.11
CA LEU A 19 -27.65 -4.91 -39.27
C LEU A 19 -26.38 -5.79 -39.28
N ARG A 20 -25.24 -5.27 -38.80
CA ARG A 20 -23.99 -6.06 -38.65
C ARG A 20 -23.50 -6.25 -37.21
N LEU A 21 -24.07 -5.57 -36.22
CA LEU A 21 -23.65 -5.73 -34.82
C LEU A 21 -24.32 -6.91 -34.09
N GLN A 22 -25.44 -7.43 -34.59
CA GLN A 22 -26.21 -8.46 -33.88
C GLN A 22 -25.71 -9.90 -34.14
N GLN A 23 -24.87 -10.12 -35.16
CA GLN A 23 -24.28 -11.44 -35.46
C GLN A 23 -22.94 -11.69 -34.76
N LEU A 24 -22.18 -10.64 -34.42
CA LEU A 24 -20.89 -10.76 -33.73
C LEU A 24 -21.04 -11.11 -32.23
N TRP A 25 -22.18 -10.79 -31.62
CA TRP A 25 -22.48 -11.16 -30.23
C TRP A 25 -22.84 -12.63 -30.03
N ARG A 26 -23.34 -13.33 -31.07
CA ARG A 26 -23.68 -14.76 -30.99
C ARG A 26 -22.46 -15.67 -31.11
N GLU A 27 -21.48 -15.30 -31.92
CA GLU A 27 -20.27 -16.11 -32.16
C GLU A 27 -19.24 -15.99 -31.00
N GLY A 28 -19.18 -14.85 -30.31
CA GLY A 28 -18.24 -14.65 -29.20
C GLY A 28 -18.56 -15.47 -27.94
N VAL A 29 -19.84 -15.75 -27.67
CA VAL A 29 -20.29 -16.49 -26.47
C VAL A 29 -20.02 -18.00 -26.60
N LEU A 30 -20.08 -18.54 -27.82
CA LEU A 30 -19.80 -19.96 -28.09
C LEU A 30 -18.31 -20.32 -27.95
N CYS A 31 -17.39 -19.40 -28.29
CA CYS A 31 -15.96 -19.62 -28.07
C CYS A 31 -15.56 -19.60 -26.59
N LEU A 32 -16.22 -18.80 -25.74
CA LEU A 32 -15.94 -18.73 -24.30
C LEU A 32 -16.37 -20.00 -23.55
N LEU A 33 -17.47 -20.65 -23.97
CA LEU A 33 -17.92 -21.93 -23.41
C LEU A 33 -17.03 -23.12 -23.80
N ALA A 34 -16.42 -23.10 -24.99
CA ALA A 34 -15.53 -24.17 -25.46
C ALA A 34 -14.18 -24.20 -24.74
N VAL A 35 -13.68 -23.04 -24.29
CA VAL A 35 -12.39 -22.95 -23.55
C VAL A 35 -12.54 -23.41 -22.10
N LEU A 36 -13.72 -23.27 -21.49
CA LEU A 36 -13.97 -23.66 -20.09
C LEU A 36 -14.10 -25.18 -19.87
N LEU A 37 -14.23 -25.99 -20.93
CA LEU A 37 -14.40 -27.45 -20.82
C LEU A 37 -13.13 -28.29 -20.96
N GLN A 38 -11.93 -27.68 -21.08
CA GLN A 38 -10.66 -28.42 -21.28
C GLN A 38 -9.65 -28.35 -20.13
N VAL A 39 -9.98 -27.79 -18.97
CA VAL A 39 -9.11 -27.87 -17.78
C VAL A 39 -9.51 -29.08 -16.93
N GLY A 40 -9.06 -30.25 -17.36
CA GLY A 40 -9.14 -31.46 -16.56
C GLY A 40 -7.92 -32.33 -16.79
N THR A 41 -6.93 -32.25 -15.90
CA THR A 41 -6.00 -33.34 -15.57
C THR A 41 -5.23 -33.11 -14.26
N ALA A 42 -5.24 -34.16 -13.44
CA ALA A 42 -4.15 -34.65 -12.59
C ALA A 42 -3.68 -33.84 -11.36
N ALA A 43 -4.30 -34.10 -10.21
CA ALA A 43 -3.65 -33.97 -8.91
C ALA A 43 -2.94 -35.29 -8.55
N GLY A 44 -1.62 -35.34 -8.70
CA GLY A 44 -0.76 -36.45 -8.26
C GLY A 44 -0.16 -36.16 -6.87
N GLN A 45 -0.31 -37.12 -5.96
CA GLN A 45 0.22 -37.08 -4.59
C GLN A 45 1.75 -37.16 -4.59
N GLY A 46 2.42 -36.09 -4.17
CA GLY A 46 3.85 -36.06 -3.90
C GLY A 46 4.11 -35.99 -2.40
N GLU A 47 4.23 -37.16 -1.76
CA GLU A 47 4.52 -37.33 -0.35
C GLU A 47 5.96 -36.89 -0.05
N ARG A 48 6.15 -35.68 0.51
CA ARG A 48 7.46 -35.24 1.00
C ARG A 48 7.76 -35.93 2.33
N ARG A 49 8.59 -36.98 2.27
CA ARG A 49 9.24 -37.56 3.45
C ARG A 49 10.15 -36.51 4.10
N ALA A 50 9.88 -36.19 5.35
CA ALA A 50 10.78 -35.41 6.19
C ALA A 50 12.07 -36.20 6.47
N PRO A 51 13.26 -35.58 6.44
CA PRO A 51 14.47 -36.25 6.89
C PRO A 51 14.44 -36.43 8.41
N ALA A 52 14.79 -37.65 8.82
CA ALA A 52 14.94 -38.08 10.20
C ALA A 52 15.97 -37.20 10.92
N ARG A 53 15.60 -36.75 12.12
CA ARG A 53 16.51 -36.11 13.07
C ARG A 53 17.31 -37.22 13.75
N GLU A 54 18.61 -37.28 13.49
CA GLU A 54 19.54 -38.14 14.23
C GLU A 54 19.59 -37.70 15.70
N ASP A 55 19.31 -38.66 16.59
CA ASP A 55 19.55 -38.57 18.01
C ASP A 55 21.05 -38.73 18.30
N ALA A 56 21.65 -37.71 18.92
CA ALA A 56 22.96 -37.80 19.54
C ALA A 56 22.85 -37.41 21.03
N PRO A 57 23.71 -37.99 21.90
CA PRO A 57 23.33 -38.35 23.25
C PRO A 57 23.65 -37.29 24.30
N GLY A 58 22.76 -37.21 25.29
CA GLY A 58 23.04 -36.97 26.71
C GLY A 58 24.10 -35.94 27.08
N GLN A 59 23.65 -34.75 27.48
CA GLN A 59 24.43 -33.91 28.38
C GLN A 59 23.65 -33.63 29.66
N LYS A 60 24.24 -34.16 30.74
CA LYS A 60 23.79 -34.13 32.12
C LYS A 60 23.57 -32.71 32.63
N SER A 61 22.54 -32.60 33.45
CA SER A 61 22.24 -31.56 34.43
C SER A 61 23.46 -30.80 34.95
N GLN A 62 23.41 -29.47 34.83
CA GLN A 62 24.00 -28.57 35.80
C GLN A 62 22.90 -27.65 36.31
N GLN A 63 22.13 -28.20 37.24
CA GLN A 63 21.26 -27.43 38.11
C GLN A 63 22.20 -26.72 39.10
N ALA A 64 22.36 -25.41 38.92
CA ALA A 64 23.03 -24.59 39.93
C ALA A 64 22.31 -24.78 41.27
N PRO A 65 23.04 -24.89 42.40
CA PRO A 65 22.41 -25.12 43.69
C PRO A 65 21.50 -23.94 44.01
N VAL A 66 20.19 -24.18 44.02
CA VAL A 66 19.22 -23.33 44.70
C VAL A 66 19.55 -23.44 46.19
N ARG A 67 20.55 -22.66 46.63
CA ARG A 67 20.63 -22.24 48.02
C ARG A 67 19.51 -21.25 48.22
N GLU A 68 18.34 -21.80 48.49
CA GLU A 68 17.22 -21.10 49.11
C GLU A 68 17.75 -20.53 50.43
N SER A 69 18.27 -19.31 50.35
CA SER A 69 18.67 -18.54 51.50
C SER A 69 17.37 -18.18 52.18
N LYS A 70 16.99 -18.99 53.16
CA LYS A 70 15.89 -18.76 54.11
C LYS A 70 16.05 -17.33 54.62
N ALA A 71 15.39 -16.37 53.96
CA ALA A 71 15.45 -14.98 54.31
C ALA A 71 14.84 -14.86 55.70
N ALA A 72 15.66 -14.44 56.66
CA ALA A 72 15.16 -14.07 57.97
C ALA A 72 14.02 -13.06 57.77
N PRO A 73 12.89 -13.15 58.51
CA PRO A 73 11.83 -12.17 58.42
C PRO A 73 12.45 -10.80 58.70
N LEU A 74 12.47 -9.93 57.69
CA LEU A 74 13.00 -8.59 57.83
C LEU A 74 12.22 -7.91 58.97
N PRO A 75 12.89 -7.40 60.02
CA PRO A 75 12.20 -6.75 61.12
C PRO A 75 11.41 -5.57 60.53
N ALA A 76 10.14 -5.42 60.95
CA ALA A 76 9.18 -4.47 60.36
C ALA A 76 9.77 -3.06 60.15
N ASN A 77 10.62 -2.61 61.07
CA ASN A 77 11.27 -1.30 61.02
C ASN A 77 12.17 -1.10 59.78
N LYS A 78 12.81 -2.17 59.27
CA LYS A 78 13.62 -2.10 58.04
C LYS A 78 12.77 -2.10 56.77
N LEU A 79 11.56 -2.66 56.83
CA LEU A 79 10.61 -2.61 55.72
C LEU A 79 10.07 -1.19 55.57
N GLU A 80 9.75 -0.52 56.69
CA GLU A 80 9.31 0.88 56.68
C GLU A 80 10.39 1.83 56.17
N GLU A 81 11.65 1.59 56.53
CA GLU A 81 12.79 2.35 56.02
C GLU A 81 12.99 2.13 54.51
N ALA A 82 12.91 0.89 54.04
CA ALA A 82 12.99 0.57 52.61
C ALA A 82 11.81 1.15 51.80
N LEU A 83 10.60 1.12 52.35
CA LEU A 83 9.41 1.75 51.76
C LEU A 83 9.56 3.27 51.69
N ARG A 84 10.08 3.91 52.73
CA ARG A 84 10.40 5.34 52.72
C ARG A 84 11.46 5.69 51.68
N LEU A 85 12.49 4.85 51.53
CA LEU A 85 13.55 5.05 50.54
C LEU A 85 13.03 4.92 49.10
N LEU A 86 12.15 3.95 48.85
CA LEU A 86 11.47 3.78 47.56
C LEU A 86 10.55 4.97 47.26
N LEU A 87 9.71 5.39 48.21
CA LEU A 87 8.84 6.56 48.01
C LEU A 87 9.65 7.84 47.77
N LYS A 88 10.79 8.01 48.45
CA LYS A 88 11.66 9.17 48.25
C LYS A 88 12.32 9.13 46.87
N ALA A 89 12.84 7.97 46.46
CA ALA A 89 13.41 7.80 45.13
C ALA A 89 12.39 8.03 44.02
N THR A 90 11.14 7.60 44.17
CA THR A 90 10.08 7.85 43.17
C THR A 90 9.56 9.28 43.20
N SER A 91 9.50 9.93 44.37
CA SER A 91 9.12 11.35 44.48
C SER A 91 10.17 12.25 43.84
N ASP A 92 11.46 11.97 44.08
CA ASP A 92 12.57 12.68 43.45
C ASP A 92 12.63 12.35 41.94
N SER A 93 12.28 11.13 41.51
CA SER A 93 12.17 10.75 40.10
C SER A 93 10.94 11.36 39.40
N THR A 94 9.90 11.73 40.14
CA THR A 94 8.73 12.45 39.60
C THR A 94 9.03 13.95 39.44
N ALA A 95 9.91 14.51 40.27
CA ALA A 95 10.42 15.87 40.12
C ALA A 95 11.62 15.97 39.14
N ALA A 96 12.36 14.89 38.94
CA ALA A 96 13.39 14.73 37.90
C ALA A 96 12.85 14.11 36.60
N ALA A 97 11.54 14.00 36.46
CA ALA A 97 10.88 13.98 35.16
C ALA A 97 11.02 15.38 34.55
N GLY A 98 12.22 15.69 34.06
CA GLY A 98 12.40 16.74 33.04
C GLY A 98 11.34 16.54 31.95
N PRO A 99 10.91 17.63 31.28
CA PRO A 99 9.67 17.67 30.50
C PRO A 99 9.54 16.35 29.77
N GLN A 100 8.53 15.55 30.15
CA GLN A 100 8.23 14.29 29.50
C GLN A 100 8.23 14.65 28.01
N ARG A 101 9.28 14.25 27.29
CA ARG A 101 9.28 14.37 25.84
C ARG A 101 7.99 13.65 25.49
N PRO A 102 7.00 14.34 24.89
CA PRO A 102 5.78 13.65 24.48
C PRO A 102 6.29 12.42 23.76
N GLN A 103 5.84 11.24 24.20
CA GLN A 103 6.06 10.06 23.40
C GLN A 103 5.40 10.42 22.08
N ARG A 104 6.22 10.90 21.13
CA ARG A 104 5.79 11.16 19.78
C ARG A 104 5.39 9.77 19.35
N THR A 105 4.09 9.52 19.35
CA THR A 105 3.51 8.47 18.53
C THR A 105 4.19 8.67 17.18
N LEU A 106 5.07 7.74 16.82
CA LEU A 106 5.77 7.78 15.55
C LEU A 106 4.72 7.43 14.50
N GLU A 107 3.89 8.41 14.18
CA GLU A 107 2.96 8.33 13.07
C GLU A 107 3.83 8.28 11.81
N ILE A 108 3.68 7.21 11.04
CA ILE A 108 4.43 7.02 9.80
C ILE A 108 3.80 7.97 8.79
N GLU A 109 4.50 9.06 8.47
CA GLU A 109 3.94 10.15 7.67
C GLU A 109 3.72 9.81 6.17
N GLY A 110 4.20 8.64 5.73
CA GLY A 110 4.08 8.19 4.36
C GLY A 110 4.74 6.85 4.17
N LEU A 111 4.10 5.97 3.41
CA LEU A 111 4.61 4.64 3.09
C LEU A 111 4.64 4.46 1.57
N ILE A 112 5.78 4.04 1.05
CA ILE A 112 5.92 3.60 -0.34
C ILE A 112 6.22 2.10 -0.29
N VAL A 113 5.38 1.31 -0.94
CA VAL A 113 5.43 -0.16 -0.93
C VAL A 113 5.89 -0.65 -2.30
N ASP A 114 7.00 -1.39 -2.32
CA ASP A 114 7.48 -2.10 -3.50
C ASP A 114 6.80 -3.48 -3.62
N GLN A 115 6.01 -3.67 -4.69
CA GLN A 115 5.47 -4.96 -5.11
C GLN A 115 5.94 -5.31 -6.54
N THR A 116 7.15 -4.86 -6.90
CA THR A 116 7.83 -5.24 -8.14
C THR A 116 8.56 -6.57 -7.99
N ILE A 117 8.78 -7.25 -9.12
CA ILE A 117 9.34 -8.61 -9.16
C ILE A 117 10.55 -8.67 -10.10
N SER A 118 10.46 -8.00 -11.25
CA SER A 118 11.52 -8.01 -12.25
C SER A 118 12.56 -6.93 -11.96
N LYS A 119 13.75 -7.09 -12.56
CA LYS A 119 14.78 -6.05 -12.52
C LYS A 119 14.27 -4.72 -13.07
N VAL A 120 13.55 -4.74 -14.19
CA VAL A 120 13.02 -3.52 -14.82
C VAL A 120 12.00 -2.83 -13.92
N GLY A 121 11.18 -3.60 -13.20
CA GLY A 121 10.26 -3.06 -12.21
C GLY A 121 10.97 -2.44 -11.01
N HIS A 122 12.00 -3.10 -10.50
CA HIS A 122 12.80 -2.56 -9.40
C HIS A 122 13.58 -1.30 -9.80
N ASP A 123 14.14 -1.27 -11.01
CA ASP A 123 14.80 -0.08 -11.56
C ASP A 123 13.80 1.10 -11.65
N PHE A 124 12.55 0.83 -12.05
CA PHE A 124 11.47 1.83 -12.00
C PHE A 124 11.17 2.29 -10.57
N TYR A 125 11.05 1.36 -9.62
CA TYR A 125 10.80 1.67 -8.21
C TYR A 125 11.88 2.58 -7.63
N ASP A 126 13.16 2.28 -7.86
CA ASP A 126 14.29 3.08 -7.37
C ASP A 126 14.23 4.52 -7.90
N ILE A 127 13.95 4.67 -9.20
CA ILE A 127 13.83 5.98 -9.85
C ILE A 127 12.62 6.74 -9.29
N PHE A 128 11.48 6.06 -9.14
CA PHE A 128 10.29 6.67 -8.54
C PHE A 128 10.57 7.12 -7.10
N TYR A 129 11.14 6.24 -6.27
CA TYR A 129 11.41 6.50 -4.86
C TYR A 129 12.38 7.66 -4.67
N THR A 130 13.37 7.81 -5.55
CA THR A 130 14.34 8.90 -5.49
C THR A 130 13.78 10.24 -5.95
N GLN A 131 12.83 10.24 -6.90
CA GLN A 131 12.21 11.47 -7.44
C GLN A 131 10.97 11.91 -6.66
N PHE A 132 10.30 10.99 -5.97
CA PHE A 132 9.05 11.26 -5.28
C PHE A 132 9.32 12.04 -3.99
N GLU A 133 8.77 13.25 -3.93
CA GLU A 133 8.72 14.07 -2.72
C GLU A 133 7.26 14.44 -2.44
N ALA A 134 6.78 14.14 -1.24
CA ALA A 134 5.41 14.43 -0.87
C ALA A 134 5.18 15.94 -0.71
N PRO A 135 4.04 16.48 -1.19
CA PRO A 135 3.70 17.87 -1.00
C PRO A 135 3.62 18.26 0.49
N PRO A 136 4.05 19.48 0.87
CA PRO A 136 4.14 19.88 2.27
C PRO A 136 2.75 19.93 2.93
N GLY A 137 2.62 19.30 4.10
CA GLY A 137 1.37 19.25 4.86
C GLY A 137 0.39 18.17 4.41
N ILE A 138 0.87 17.16 3.67
CA ILE A 138 0.23 15.86 3.48
C ILE A 138 1.17 14.84 4.11
N GLY A 139 0.77 14.32 5.27
CA GLY A 139 1.59 13.39 6.07
C GLY A 139 0.91 12.05 6.29
N GLU A 140 -0.07 11.66 5.48
CA GLU A 140 -0.65 10.33 5.53
C GLU A 140 -0.97 9.87 4.11
N TYR A 141 -0.15 8.96 3.57
CA TYR A 141 -0.39 8.34 2.28
C TYR A 141 0.30 6.98 2.18
N VAL A 142 -0.28 6.08 1.40
CA VAL A 142 0.32 4.81 1.02
C VAL A 142 0.39 4.74 -0.50
N VAL A 143 1.61 4.83 -1.05
CA VAL A 143 1.87 4.58 -2.47
C VAL A 143 2.25 3.12 -2.64
N THR A 144 1.54 2.38 -3.48
CA THR A 144 1.89 0.99 -3.82
C THR A 144 2.24 0.90 -5.29
N ILE A 145 3.42 0.36 -5.59
CA ILE A 145 3.88 0.12 -6.95
C ILE A 145 3.79 -1.38 -7.21
N THR A 146 2.86 -1.78 -8.08
CA THR A 146 2.60 -3.20 -8.37
C THR A 146 3.08 -3.54 -9.77
N GLU A 147 3.79 -4.66 -9.91
CA GLU A 147 4.18 -5.19 -11.21
C GLU A 147 3.36 -6.43 -11.58
N LYS A 148 2.84 -6.44 -12.81
CA LYS A 148 2.26 -7.60 -13.47
C LYS A 148 3.22 -8.08 -14.57
N PRO A 149 3.97 -9.17 -14.37
CA PRO A 149 4.88 -9.68 -15.38
C PRO A 149 4.11 -10.21 -16.61
N GLY A 150 4.50 -9.75 -17.80
CA GLY A 150 3.93 -10.17 -19.07
C GLY A 150 4.69 -11.33 -19.71
N ARG A 151 4.37 -11.63 -20.98
CA ARG A 151 5.13 -12.61 -21.78
C ARG A 151 6.38 -11.95 -22.37
N GLY A 152 7.53 -12.61 -22.25
CA GLY A 152 8.80 -12.09 -22.76
C GLY A 152 9.44 -11.09 -21.80
N THR A 153 9.87 -9.94 -22.31
CA THR A 153 10.51 -8.86 -21.52
C THR A 153 9.57 -7.69 -21.20
N SER A 154 8.28 -7.81 -21.51
CA SER A 154 7.29 -6.78 -21.21
C SER A 154 6.75 -6.98 -19.80
N THR A 155 6.69 -5.91 -19.02
CA THR A 155 6.04 -5.88 -17.70
C THR A 155 5.05 -4.73 -17.68
N LEU A 156 4.03 -4.84 -16.85
CA LEU A 156 3.01 -3.80 -16.70
C LEU A 156 3.06 -3.31 -15.27
N ILE A 157 3.24 -2.01 -15.07
CA ILE A 157 3.30 -1.42 -13.73
C ILE A 157 2.07 -0.58 -13.48
N SER A 158 1.50 -0.82 -12.30
CA SER A 158 0.33 -0.13 -11.76
C SER A 158 0.78 0.70 -10.56
N LEU A 159 0.36 1.97 -10.54
CA LEU A 159 0.60 2.88 -9.43
C LEU A 159 -0.70 3.12 -8.68
N ASN A 160 -0.67 2.86 -7.38
CA ASN A 160 -1.81 3.01 -6.49
C ASN A 160 -1.48 3.99 -5.38
N VAL A 161 -2.41 4.87 -5.03
CA VAL A 161 -2.29 5.75 -3.86
C VAL A 161 -3.54 5.61 -3.01
N ASN A 162 -3.38 5.21 -1.75
CA ASN A 162 -4.50 4.92 -0.83
C ASN A 162 -5.55 4.03 -1.50
N GLU A 163 -5.08 2.87 -2.00
CA GLU A 163 -5.91 1.85 -2.67
C GLU A 163 -6.63 2.32 -3.95
N THR A 164 -6.34 3.54 -4.43
CA THR A 164 -6.88 4.09 -5.67
C THR A 164 -5.90 3.87 -6.82
N ASP A 165 -6.34 3.17 -7.87
CA ASP A 165 -5.56 3.00 -9.11
C ASP A 165 -5.41 4.36 -9.82
N LEU A 166 -4.18 4.86 -9.97
CA LEU A 166 -3.91 6.11 -10.69
C LEU A 166 -3.61 5.87 -12.15
N LEU A 167 -2.74 4.90 -12.43
CA LEU A 167 -2.27 4.61 -13.78
C LEU A 167 -1.72 3.19 -13.90
N GLU A 168 -1.71 2.72 -15.14
CA GLU A 168 -1.14 1.43 -15.52
C GLU A 168 -0.41 1.59 -16.85
N MET A 169 0.89 1.29 -16.87
CA MET A 169 1.76 1.56 -18.02
C MET A 169 2.69 0.37 -18.32
N PRO A 170 2.90 0.01 -19.60
CA PRO A 170 3.85 -1.02 -19.97
C PRO A 170 5.28 -0.49 -19.84
N LEU A 171 6.14 -1.26 -19.19
CA LEU A 171 7.56 -0.98 -19.04
C LEU A 171 8.39 -1.73 -20.09
N GLN A 172 9.38 -1.02 -20.61
CA GLN A 172 10.39 -1.54 -21.53
C GLN A 172 11.76 -1.46 -20.85
N PRO A 173 12.69 -2.39 -21.11
CA PRO A 173 14.01 -2.43 -20.49
C PRO A 173 14.98 -1.32 -20.96
N LYS A 174 14.47 -0.24 -21.57
CA LYS A 174 15.27 0.89 -22.03
C LYS A 174 15.30 1.94 -20.92
N GLN A 175 16.48 2.26 -20.41
CA GLN A 175 16.66 3.12 -19.25
C GLN A 175 15.96 4.47 -19.39
N GLU A 176 16.13 5.14 -20.54
CA GLU A 176 15.54 6.47 -20.79
C GLU A 176 14.01 6.43 -20.77
N TYR A 177 13.43 5.30 -21.16
CA TYR A 177 11.98 5.10 -21.11
C TYR A 177 11.50 4.86 -19.67
N ILE A 178 12.24 4.09 -18.88
CA ILE A 178 11.93 3.85 -17.46
C ILE A 178 11.92 5.19 -16.71
N GLU A 179 12.93 6.04 -16.93
CA GLU A 179 13.05 7.35 -16.31
C GLU A 179 11.89 8.28 -16.66
N ALA A 180 11.47 8.32 -17.94
CA ALA A 180 10.34 9.11 -18.38
C ALA A 180 9.02 8.64 -17.73
N VAL A 181 8.78 7.32 -17.71
CA VAL A 181 7.58 6.72 -17.10
C VAL A 181 7.56 6.96 -15.59
N ALA A 182 8.71 6.93 -14.91
CA ALA A 182 8.81 7.24 -13.48
C ALA A 182 8.48 8.70 -13.19
N ALA A 183 8.98 9.65 -14.01
CA ALA A 183 8.64 11.06 -13.87
C ALA A 183 7.13 11.31 -14.06
N ASP A 184 6.52 10.68 -15.06
CA ASP A 184 5.07 10.75 -15.29
C ASP A 184 4.29 10.19 -14.09
N ALA A 185 4.75 9.07 -13.52
CA ALA A 185 4.16 8.46 -12.34
C ALA A 185 4.23 9.35 -11.09
N VAL A 186 5.37 10.02 -10.86
CA VAL A 186 5.55 10.97 -9.75
C VAL A 186 4.58 12.14 -9.89
N ASN A 187 4.47 12.72 -11.09
CA ASN A 187 3.54 13.82 -11.35
C ASN A 187 2.09 13.42 -11.08
N ALA A 188 1.69 12.22 -11.49
CA ALA A 188 0.35 11.71 -11.24
C ALA A 188 0.08 11.53 -9.73
N ALA A 189 1.03 10.98 -8.98
CA ALA A 189 0.91 10.82 -7.53
C ALA A 189 0.80 12.17 -6.81
N ILE A 190 1.66 13.13 -7.14
CA ILE A 190 1.63 14.48 -6.55
C ILE A 190 0.28 15.16 -6.84
N GLY A 191 -0.17 15.14 -8.09
CA GLY A 191 -1.44 15.74 -8.49
C GLY A 191 -2.63 15.15 -7.73
N PHE A 192 -2.65 13.82 -7.58
CA PHE A 192 -3.69 13.14 -6.80
C PHE A 192 -3.69 13.56 -5.32
N LEU A 193 -2.51 13.64 -4.69
CA LEU A 193 -2.39 14.05 -3.28
C LEU A 193 -2.86 15.50 -3.07
N GLU A 194 -2.50 16.41 -3.97
CA GLU A 194 -2.94 17.81 -3.92
C GLU A 194 -4.47 17.95 -4.08
N GLU A 195 -5.03 17.19 -5.03
CA GLU A 195 -6.47 17.15 -5.28
C GLU A 195 -7.21 16.62 -4.05
N ALA A 196 -6.79 15.47 -3.50
CA ALA A 196 -7.38 14.86 -2.33
C ALA A 196 -7.39 15.84 -1.14
N ARG A 197 -6.30 16.57 -0.92
CA ARG A 197 -6.23 17.61 0.11
C ARG A 197 -7.21 18.76 -0.14
N SER A 198 -7.36 19.18 -1.40
CA SER A 198 -8.28 20.27 -1.76
C SER A 198 -9.73 19.90 -1.47
N VAL A 199 -10.11 18.64 -1.72
CA VAL A 199 -11.45 18.11 -1.43
C VAL A 199 -11.69 18.09 0.08
N SER A 200 -10.76 17.54 0.86
CA SER A 200 -10.87 17.53 2.33
C SER A 200 -11.05 18.93 2.90
N ARG A 201 -10.28 19.93 2.43
CA ARG A 201 -10.41 21.33 2.87
C ARG A 201 -11.77 21.94 2.54
N GLN A 202 -12.43 21.54 1.45
CA GLN A 202 -13.77 22.03 1.10
C GLN A 202 -14.83 21.48 2.04
N LEU A 203 -14.73 20.19 2.40
CA LEU A 203 -15.64 19.55 3.35
C LEU A 203 -15.52 20.16 4.75
N GLU A 204 -14.30 20.44 5.21
CA GLU A 204 -14.07 21.13 6.48
C GLU A 204 -14.65 22.54 6.53
N LYS A 205 -14.58 23.28 5.41
CA LYS A 205 -15.16 24.62 5.30
C LYS A 205 -16.69 24.58 5.25
N GLY A 206 -17.25 23.62 4.50
CA GLY A 206 -18.70 23.43 4.39
C GLY A 206 -19.35 23.02 5.71
N GLY A 207 -18.69 22.14 6.49
CA GLY A 207 -19.19 21.69 7.79
C GLY A 207 -19.14 22.72 8.92
N LYS A 208 -18.42 23.83 8.74
CA LYS A 208 -18.27 24.92 9.72
C LYS A 208 -19.28 26.06 9.54
N GLN A 209 -20.21 25.96 8.59
CA GLN A 209 -21.25 26.99 8.47
C GLN A 209 -22.12 26.98 9.73
N PRO A 210 -22.28 28.13 10.43
CA PRO A 210 -23.16 28.21 11.59
C PRO A 210 -24.55 27.73 11.20
N LEU A 211 -25.19 26.93 12.07
CA LEU A 211 -26.62 26.67 11.97
C LEU A 211 -27.32 28.03 12.05
N GLU A 212 -27.73 28.58 10.90
CA GLU A 212 -28.66 29.69 10.84
C GLU A 212 -29.91 29.21 11.59
N THR A 213 -30.09 29.68 12.82
CA THR A 213 -31.31 29.44 13.58
C THR A 213 -32.43 30.20 12.88
N PHE A 214 -33.26 29.45 12.16
CA PHE A 214 -34.51 29.93 11.57
C PHE A 214 -35.52 30.34 12.64
#